data_AF-A0A9X4MGN6-F1
#
_entry.id   AF-A0A9X4MGN6-F1
#
_cell.length_a   1.000
_cell.length_b   1.000
_cell.length_c   1.000
_cell.angle_alpha   90.00
_cell.angle_beta   90.00
_cell.angle_gamma   90.00
#
_symmetry.space_group_name_H-M   'P 1'
#
loop_
_entity.id
_entity.type
_entity.pdbx_description
1 polymer ?
#
loop_
_entity_poly.entity_id
_entity_poly.type
_entity_poly.pdbx_seq_one_letter_code
_entity_poly.pdbx_strand_id
1 'polypeptide(L)'
;GDSAQKLWESLPSVYRQCAIIYTDFYSSYPVVLPSKRHRAVGKETGKTNYIERFNCTLRQRVSRLVRKTLSFSKKLENHIGAIWNFIHHYNTSLPPCASFPF
;
A
#
# COMPACT_ATOMS: atom_id res chain seq x y z
N GLY A 1 -16.74 -0.85 3.92
CA GLY A 1 -16.27 -1.97 4.76
C GLY A 1 -15.68 -3.05 3.89
N ASP A 2 -16.45 -3.56 2.94
CA ASP A 2 -16.17 -4.78 2.19
C ASP A 2 -14.79 -4.85 1.51
N SER A 3 -14.36 -3.78 0.86
CA SER A 3 -13.03 -3.76 0.22
C SER A 3 -11.88 -3.81 1.23
N ALA A 4 -12.02 -3.14 2.36
CA ALA A 4 -11.02 -3.17 3.43
C ALA A 4 -10.98 -4.56 4.09
N GLN A 5 -12.13 -5.22 4.24
CA GLN A 5 -12.20 -6.59 4.75
C GLN A 5 -11.53 -7.59 3.82
N LYS A 6 -11.82 -7.53 2.51
CA LYS A 6 -11.15 -8.36 1.51
C LYS A 6 -9.63 -8.14 1.48
N LEU A 7 -9.20 -6.89 1.67
CA LEU A 7 -7.78 -6.56 1.80
C LEU A 7 -7.17 -7.21 3.05
N TRP A 8 -7.84 -7.14 4.19
CA TRP A 8 -7.36 -7.77 5.42
C TRP A 8 -7.23 -9.28 5.26
N GLU A 9 -8.23 -9.93 4.68
CA GLU A 9 -8.27 -11.38 4.46
C GLU A 9 -7.20 -11.87 3.48
N SER A 10 -6.82 -11.04 2.49
CA SER A 10 -5.77 -11.39 1.51
C SER A 10 -4.36 -11.33 2.08
N LEU A 11 -4.16 -10.70 3.25
CA LEU A 11 -2.86 -10.66 3.89
C LEU A 11 -2.45 -12.03 4.46
N PRO A 12 -1.14 -12.38 4.36
CA PRO A 12 -0.60 -13.57 5.01
C PRO A 12 -1.00 -13.67 6.49
N SER A 13 -1.23 -14.89 6.95
CA SER A 13 -1.69 -15.18 8.31
C SER A 13 -0.77 -14.59 9.40
N VAL A 14 0.54 -14.56 9.15
CA VAL A 14 1.53 -13.97 10.06
C VAL A 14 1.20 -12.52 10.38
N TYR A 15 0.96 -11.67 9.38
CA TYR A 15 0.57 -10.27 9.63
C TYR A 15 -0.78 -10.18 10.34
N ARG A 16 -1.72 -11.05 9.98
CA ARG A 16 -3.03 -11.10 10.64
C ARG A 16 -2.96 -11.53 12.10
N GLN A 17 -1.93 -12.26 12.52
CA GLN A 17 -1.79 -12.72 13.90
C GLN A 17 -0.97 -11.74 14.75
N CYS A 18 0.15 -11.23 14.24
CA CYS A 18 1.15 -10.54 15.08
C CYS A 18 1.44 -9.09 14.70
N ALA A 19 0.99 -8.57 13.56
CA ALA A 19 1.34 -7.20 13.15
C ALA A 19 0.66 -6.13 14.02
N ILE A 20 1.44 -5.10 14.40
CA ILE A 20 0.93 -3.80 14.82
C ILE A 20 0.67 -2.97 13.58
N ILE A 21 -0.49 -2.31 13.50
CA ILE A 21 -0.98 -1.71 12.25
C ILE A 21 -1.16 -0.21 12.47
N TYR A 22 -0.33 0.57 11.79
CA TYR A 22 -0.43 2.03 11.77
C TYR A 22 -1.19 2.46 10.52
N THR A 23 -2.24 3.25 10.68
CA THR A 23 -3.01 3.82 9.56
C THR A 23 -3.36 5.27 9.83
N ASP A 24 -3.89 5.95 8.81
CA ASP A 24 -4.61 7.20 9.02
C ASP A 24 -5.99 6.94 9.66
N PHE A 25 -6.78 8.01 9.79
CA PHE A 25 -8.11 7.99 10.40
C PHE A 25 -9.24 7.58 9.42
N TYR A 26 -8.93 6.82 8.37
CA TYR A 26 -9.96 6.38 7.43
C TYR A 26 -11.00 5.48 8.12
N SER A 27 -12.28 5.83 7.97
CA SER A 27 -13.40 5.27 8.76
C SER A 27 -13.65 3.78 8.58
N SER A 28 -13.11 3.17 7.53
CA SER A 28 -13.25 1.72 7.31
C SER A 28 -12.28 0.88 8.13
N TYR A 29 -11.15 1.44 8.57
CA TYR A 29 -10.13 0.69 9.29
C TYR A 29 -10.56 0.20 10.68
N PRO A 30 -11.23 1.00 11.53
CA PRO A 30 -11.67 0.53 12.84
C PRO A 30 -12.66 -0.64 12.79
N VAL A 31 -13.37 -0.80 11.67
CA VAL A 31 -14.35 -1.88 11.48
C VAL A 31 -13.68 -3.20 11.13
N VAL A 32 -12.52 -3.15 10.45
CA VAL A 32 -11.84 -4.34 9.90
C VAL A 32 -10.64 -4.74 10.72
N LEU A 33 -9.90 -3.77 11.26
CA LEU A 33 -8.64 -4.00 11.94
C LEU A 33 -8.86 -4.30 13.43
N PRO A 34 -8.11 -5.24 14.01
CA PRO A 34 -8.24 -5.58 15.42
C PRO A 34 -7.89 -4.40 16.34
N SER A 35 -8.85 -3.94 17.16
CA SER A 35 -8.74 -2.70 17.96
C SER A 35 -7.54 -2.67 18.91
N LYS A 36 -7.08 -3.83 19.41
CA LYS A 36 -5.90 -3.91 20.29
C LYS A 36 -4.57 -3.65 19.56
N ARG A 37 -4.53 -3.83 18.24
CA ARG A 37 -3.31 -3.74 17.41
C ARG A 37 -3.34 -2.58 16.41
N HIS A 38 -4.52 -2.04 16.13
CA HIS A 38 -4.70 -0.88 15.27
C HIS A 38 -4.36 0.42 16.00
N ARG A 39 -3.51 1.24 15.37
CA ARG A 39 -3.09 2.56 15.83
C ARG A 39 -3.36 3.57 14.72
N ALA A 40 -4.47 4.29 14.82
CA ALA A 40 -4.71 5.45 13.97
C ALA A 40 -3.77 6.58 14.41
N VAL A 41 -3.00 7.13 13.47
CA VAL A 41 -1.95 8.11 13.74
C VAL A 41 -2.06 9.31 12.80
N GLY A 42 -1.72 10.48 13.33
CA GLY A 42 -1.59 11.70 12.55
C GLY A 42 -0.26 11.77 11.80
N LYS A 43 -0.19 12.72 10.86
CA LYS A 43 0.98 12.93 9.98
C LYS A 43 2.24 13.28 10.77
N GLU A 44 2.08 13.95 11.91
CA GLU A 44 3.14 14.37 12.81
C GLU A 44 3.95 13.18 13.39
N THR A 45 3.37 11.98 13.43
CA THR A 45 4.04 10.79 13.96
C THR A 45 5.08 10.19 13.00
N GLY A 46 4.98 10.50 11.71
CA GLY A 46 5.82 9.95 10.65
C GLY A 46 5.67 8.44 10.38
N LYS A 47 4.78 7.73 11.10
CA LYS A 47 4.61 6.28 10.98
C LYS A 47 4.01 5.84 9.64
N THR A 48 3.26 6.71 8.96
CA THR A 48 2.69 6.47 7.62
C THR A 48 3.56 7.00 6.49
N ASN A 49 4.70 7.65 6.77
CA ASN A 49 5.53 8.30 5.73
C ASN A 49 6.01 7.32 4.67
N TYR A 50 6.28 6.07 5.04
CA TYR A 50 6.74 5.03 4.10
C TYR A 50 5.70 4.73 3.02
N ILE A 51 4.45 4.50 3.41
CA ILE A 51 3.39 4.20 2.44
C ILE A 51 3.03 5.44 1.62
N GLU A 52 3.11 6.63 2.21
CA GLU A 52 2.91 7.90 1.50
C GLU A 52 3.99 8.11 0.42
N ARG A 53 5.27 7.88 0.77
CA ARG A 53 6.39 7.95 -0.18
C ARG A 53 6.27 6.91 -1.28
N PHE A 54 5.88 5.69 -0.94
CA PHE A 54 5.62 4.63 -1.92
C PHE A 54 4.52 5.04 -2.89
N ASN A 55 3.37 5.50 -2.38
CA ASN A 55 2.24 5.96 -3.20
C ASN A 55 2.61 7.12 -4.12
N CYS A 56 3.41 8.06 -3.62
CA CYS A 56 3.95 9.16 -4.41
C CYS A 56 4.86 8.65 -5.55
N THR A 57 5.76 7.73 -5.22
CA THR A 57 6.68 7.11 -6.19
C THR A 57 5.93 6.33 -7.27
N LEU A 58 4.94 5.52 -6.87
CA LEU A 58 4.07 4.77 -7.78
C LEU A 58 3.34 5.70 -8.74
N ARG A 59 2.74 6.79 -8.22
CA ARG A 59 2.03 7.79 -9.03
C ARG A 59 2.93 8.44 -10.07
N GLN A 60 4.17 8.78 -9.70
CA GLN A 60 5.11 9.42 -10.62
C GLN A 60 5.66 8.46 -11.67
N ARG A 61 5.95 7.21 -11.30
CA ARG A 61 6.59 6.23 -12.20
C ARG A 61 5.60 5.46 -13.06
N VAL A 62 4.36 5.29 -12.63
CA VAL A 62 3.31 4.58 -13.38
C VAL A 62 2.30 5.57 -13.95
N SER A 63 2.75 6.38 -14.91
CA SER A 63 1.93 7.43 -15.57
C SER A 63 0.66 6.89 -16.22
N ARG A 64 0.63 5.58 -16.56
CA ARG A 64 -0.53 4.87 -17.11
C ARG A 64 -1.75 4.90 -16.16
N LEU A 65 -1.57 5.11 -14.86
CA LEU A 65 -2.67 5.16 -13.87
C LEU A 65 -3.29 6.57 -13.72
N VAL A 66 -2.72 7.59 -14.36
CA VAL A 66 -3.18 8.98 -14.26
C VAL A 66 -4.31 9.24 -15.28
N ARG A 67 -5.11 10.30 -15.04
CA ARG A 67 -6.21 10.78 -15.92
C ARG A 67 -5.83 10.74 -17.41
N LYS A 68 -6.83 10.52 -18.27
CA LYS A 68 -6.79 10.38 -19.75
C LYS A 68 -5.79 11.30 -20.48
N THR A 69 -4.51 11.00 -20.33
CA THR A 69 -3.39 11.62 -21.03
C THR A 69 -2.88 10.62 -22.07
N LEU A 70 -1.93 11.03 -22.91
CA LEU A 70 -1.41 10.20 -24.00
C LEU A 70 -0.85 8.84 -23.52
N SER A 71 -0.39 8.75 -22.27
CA SER A 71 0.15 7.53 -21.67
C SER A 71 -0.92 6.61 -21.06
N PHE A 72 -2.19 7.01 -21.00
CA PHE A 72 -3.26 6.19 -20.45
C PHE A 72 -3.50 4.95 -21.33
N SER A 73 -3.48 3.76 -20.73
CA SER A 73 -3.80 2.54 -21.47
C SER A 73 -5.30 2.31 -21.52
N LYS A 74 -5.82 1.79 -22.63
CA LYS A 74 -7.23 1.38 -22.74
C LYS A 74 -7.46 -0.09 -22.39
N LYS A 75 -6.37 -0.85 -22.20
CA LYS A 75 -6.39 -2.29 -21.91
C LYS A 75 -6.04 -2.53 -20.45
N LEU A 76 -6.87 -3.28 -19.74
CA LEU A 76 -6.69 -3.58 -18.31
C LEU A 76 -5.39 -4.35 -18.07
N GLU A 77 -5.05 -5.27 -18.96
CA GLU A 77 -3.86 -6.13 -18.89
C GLU A 77 -2.58 -5.28 -18.86
N ASN A 78 -2.56 -4.18 -19.61
CA ASN A 78 -1.42 -3.26 -19.62
C ASN A 78 -1.28 -2.47 -18.32
N HIS A 79 -2.39 -2.16 -17.63
CA HIS A 79 -2.33 -1.54 -16.31
C HIS A 79 -1.79 -2.53 -15.28
N ILE A 80 -2.31 -3.75 -15.29
CA ILE A 80 -1.86 -4.84 -14.41
C ILE A 80 -0.37 -5.09 -14.63
N GLY A 81 0.06 -5.26 -15.88
CA GLY A 81 1.47 -5.48 -16.23
C GLY A 81 2.37 -4.32 -15.83
N ALA A 82 1.93 -3.06 -16.00
CA ALA A 82 2.71 -1.90 -15.57
C ALA A 82 2.88 -1.82 -14.05
N ILE A 83 1.83 -2.14 -13.28
CA ILE A 83 1.90 -2.22 -11.82
C ILE A 83 2.84 -3.35 -11.40
N TRP A 84 2.70 -4.55 -11.98
CA TRP A 84 3.56 -5.69 -11.69
C TRP A 84 5.04 -5.41 -11.96
N ASN A 85 5.35 -4.89 -13.14
CA ASN A 85 6.72 -4.52 -13.51
C ASN A 85 7.29 -3.47 -12.54
N PHE A 86 6.48 -2.47 -12.16
CA PHE A 86 6.88 -1.48 -11.18
C PHE A 86 7.18 -2.10 -9.81
N ILE A 87 6.29 -2.96 -9.29
CA ILE A 87 6.46 -3.58 -7.97
C ILE A 87 7.73 -4.43 -7.92
N HIS A 88 7.95 -5.27 -8.95
CA HIS A 88 9.17 -6.07 -9.03
C HIS A 88 10.42 -5.19 -9.06
N HIS A 89 10.47 -4.21 -9.96
CA HIS A 89 11.61 -3.32 -10.07
C HIS A 89 11.86 -2.54 -8.77
N TYR A 90 10.80 -2.00 -8.15
CA TYR A 90 10.88 -1.28 -6.88
C TYR A 90 11.45 -2.18 -5.78
N ASN A 91 10.91 -3.39 -5.60
CA ASN A 91 11.38 -4.32 -4.58
C ASN A 91 12.83 -4.77 -4.82
N THR A 92 13.25 -4.97 -6.07
CA THR A 92 14.66 -5.30 -6.39
C THR A 92 15.61 -4.12 -6.17
N SER A 93 15.11 -2.88 -6.22
CA SER A 93 15.90 -1.68 -5.96
C SER A 93 16.07 -1.38 -4.47
N LEU A 94 15.28 -2.03 -3.60
CA LEU A 94 15.44 -1.92 -2.16
C LEU A 94 16.67 -2.73 -1.73
N PRO A 95 17.47 -2.22 -0.79
CA PRO A 95 18.61 -2.98 -0.28
C PRO A 95 18.13 -4.28 0.38
N PRO A 96 18.84 -5.41 0.20
CA PRO A 96 18.46 -6.73 0.73
C PRO A 96 18.37 -6.76 2.26
N CYS A 97 18.93 -5.75 2.93
CA CYS A 97 18.86 -5.54 4.36
C CYS A 97 18.35 -4.13 4.70
N ALA A 98 17.34 -3.62 3.99
CA ALA A 98 16.40 -2.73 4.66
C ALA A 98 15.67 -3.59 5.69
N SER A 99 16.31 -3.80 6.85
CA SER A 99 15.67 -4.33 8.04
C SER A 99 14.41 -3.53 8.23
N PHE A 100 13.24 -4.10 7.92
CA PHE A 100 11.95 -3.51 8.22
C PHE A 100 11.90 -3.37 9.73
N PRO A 101 12.15 -2.17 10.29
CA PRO A 101 11.99 -2.00 11.71
C PRO A 101 10.48 -1.87 11.89
N PHE A 102 9.90 -2.80 12.64
CA PHE A 102 8.52 -2.65 13.08
C PHE A 102 8.28 -1.24 13.68
#